data_AF-A0A0Q9YWD6-F1
#
_entry.id   AF-A0A0Q9YWD6-F1
#
_cell.length_a   1.000
_cell.length_b   1.000
_cell.length_c   1.000
_cell.angle_alpha   90.00
_cell.angle_beta   90.00
_cell.angle_gamma   90.00
#
_symmetry.space_group_name_H-M   'P 1'
#
loop_
_entity.id
_entity.type
_entity.pdbx_description
1 polymer ?
#
loop_
_entity_poly.entity_id
_entity_poly.type
_entity_poly.pdbx_seq_one_letter_code
_entity_poly.pdbx_strand_id
1 'polypeptide(L)'
;MQQGPADNISIVSDPLMEDILTRLNAKKMDDYLKETMLILSVSQYFEIQHFQAIKEELNAKIGTQYSELLEKLKEIDSIASNSKQFWERDALLDAINIALIKSCIDINCSVLIVSRQNLTRFPWSIFEEETLKNYWTKLIMINCSDNNLSNLTFRNCDALQILLCSNNQLSVLDINDCHDLRHIDCQNNSLRNIDFTDLTRLKILICSHNQLNMLVLESCKELVELVCNGNLLDSLNVTFNPMLKDLTYDYAKTSLKGMARIPPAMILKMKEHLSVTEKETVKSSRKWPFSIDSCRRFSEKEKQRRKP
;
A
#
# COMPACT_ATOMS: atom_id res chain seq x y z
N MET A 1 45.27 1.32 25.70
CA MET A 1 45.41 2.45 24.75
C MET A 1 45.41 1.82 23.36
N GLN A 2 44.50 2.05 22.42
CA GLN A 2 43.50 3.09 22.19
C GLN A 2 42.22 2.48 21.61
N GLN A 3 41.09 3.16 21.84
CA GLN A 3 39.77 2.94 21.22
C GLN A 3 39.67 3.61 19.85
N GLY A 4 38.73 3.17 19.02
CA GLY A 4 38.03 4.02 18.04
C GLY A 4 37.38 3.25 16.86
N PRO A 5 36.27 3.74 16.25
CA PRO A 5 35.15 4.49 16.81
C PRO A 5 33.84 3.67 16.78
N ALA A 6 32.94 3.99 17.72
CA ALA A 6 31.55 3.60 17.67
C ALA A 6 30.82 4.54 16.71
N ASP A 7 30.41 4.03 15.56
CA ASP A 7 29.49 4.74 14.68
C ASP A 7 28.06 4.55 15.22
N ASN A 8 27.58 5.61 15.88
CA ASN A 8 26.19 5.85 16.19
C ASN A 8 25.38 5.88 14.90
N ILE A 9 24.79 4.75 14.52
CA ILE A 9 23.64 4.75 13.63
C ILE A 9 22.47 5.17 14.50
N SER A 10 22.04 6.44 14.38
CA SER A 10 20.77 6.88 14.95
C SER A 10 19.66 6.16 14.18
N ILE A 11 19.25 5.02 14.70
CA ILE A 11 18.02 4.35 14.31
C ILE A 11 16.92 5.37 14.61
N VAL A 12 16.22 5.84 13.58
CA VAL A 12 14.96 6.55 13.77
C VAL A 12 14.01 5.49 14.35
N SER A 13 13.90 5.46 15.66
CA SER A 13 13.12 4.50 16.42
C SER A 13 11.64 4.71 16.14
N ASP A 14 10.99 3.64 15.68
CA ASP A 14 9.54 3.51 15.76
C ASP A 14 9.11 3.77 17.22
N PRO A 15 8.17 4.69 17.50
CA PRO A 15 7.69 4.97 18.86
C PRO A 15 7.18 3.73 19.61
N LEU A 16 6.70 2.72 18.86
CA LEU A 16 6.29 1.43 19.40
C LEU A 16 7.50 0.59 19.84
N MET A 17 8.61 0.66 19.09
CA MET A 17 9.87 0.03 19.47
C MET A 17 10.46 0.69 20.71
N GLU A 18 10.37 2.01 20.88
CA GLU A 18 10.87 2.69 22.08
C GLU A 18 10.14 2.27 23.37
N ASP A 19 8.81 2.15 23.36
CA ASP A 19 8.05 1.69 24.54
C ASP A 19 8.34 0.21 24.88
N ILE A 20 8.52 -0.63 23.86
CA ILE A 20 8.93 -2.04 24.02
C ILE A 20 10.37 -2.12 24.60
N LEU A 21 11.28 -1.28 24.10
CA LEU A 21 12.68 -1.19 24.55
C LEU A 21 12.80 -0.79 26.02
N THR A 22 11.90 0.05 26.54
CA THR A 22 11.88 0.42 27.97
C THR A 22 11.41 -0.69 28.92
N ARG A 23 10.68 -1.70 28.44
CA ARG A 23 10.01 -2.70 29.30
C ARG A 23 10.69 -4.08 29.35
N LEU A 24 11.62 -4.37 28.44
CA LEU A 24 12.31 -5.66 28.36
C LEU A 24 13.72 -5.58 28.97
N ASN A 25 14.10 -6.56 29.80
CA ASN A 25 15.48 -6.68 30.26
C ASN A 25 16.40 -7.18 29.12
N ALA A 26 17.70 -6.89 29.19
CA ALA A 26 18.65 -7.15 28.11
C ALA A 26 18.65 -8.61 27.60
N LYS A 27 18.51 -9.60 28.49
CA LYS A 27 18.48 -11.03 28.09
C LYS A 27 17.20 -11.42 27.35
N LYS A 28 16.03 -10.95 27.83
CA LYS A 28 14.76 -11.16 27.12
C LYS A 28 14.71 -10.40 25.81
N MET A 29 15.38 -9.26 25.74
CA MET A 29 15.52 -8.46 24.52
C MET A 29 16.39 -9.18 23.48
N ASP A 30 17.52 -9.74 23.88
CA ASP A 30 18.37 -10.54 22.99
C ASP A 30 17.64 -11.78 22.45
N ASP A 31 16.91 -12.49 23.30
CA ASP A 31 16.13 -13.67 22.89
C ASP A 31 14.97 -13.27 21.96
N TYR A 32 14.28 -12.16 22.24
CA TYR A 32 13.22 -11.59 21.39
C TYR A 32 13.77 -11.11 20.04
N LEU A 33 14.92 -10.44 20.02
CA LEU A 33 15.58 -9.98 18.81
C LEU A 33 16.01 -11.16 17.93
N LYS A 34 16.51 -12.25 18.53
CA LYS A 34 16.85 -13.49 17.80
C LYS A 34 15.63 -14.16 17.19
N GLU A 35 14.55 -14.29 17.95
CA GLU A 35 13.31 -14.91 17.47
C GLU A 35 12.67 -14.07 16.36
N THR A 36 12.64 -12.75 16.53
CA THR A 36 12.17 -11.80 15.51
C THR A 36 13.03 -11.86 14.25
N MET A 37 14.36 -11.86 14.40
CA MET A 37 15.28 -12.02 13.26
C MET A 37 15.06 -13.36 12.53
N LEU A 38 14.79 -14.45 13.24
CA LEU A 38 14.55 -15.75 12.61
C LEU A 38 13.28 -15.70 11.75
N ILE A 39 12.19 -15.16 12.30
CA ILE A 39 10.92 -15.00 11.57
C ILE A 39 11.11 -14.12 10.33
N LEU A 40 11.79 -12.98 10.48
CA LEU A 40 12.07 -12.08 9.35
C LEU A 40 12.98 -12.74 8.31
N SER A 41 13.96 -13.55 8.72
CA SER A 41 14.84 -14.29 7.82
C SER A 41 14.08 -15.34 7.01
N VAL A 42 13.08 -15.98 7.60
CA VAL A 42 12.18 -16.90 6.89
C VAL A 42 11.32 -16.15 5.88
N SER A 43 10.80 -14.96 6.24
CA SER A 43 10.06 -14.11 5.30
C SER A 43 10.91 -13.70 4.10
N GLN A 44 12.12 -13.20 4.34
CA GLN A 44 13.08 -12.85 3.27
C GLN A 44 13.34 -14.05 2.35
N TYR A 45 13.46 -15.25 2.93
CA TYR A 45 13.68 -16.46 2.14
C TYR A 45 12.53 -16.75 1.18
N PHE A 46 11.27 -16.59 1.59
CA PHE A 46 10.12 -16.76 0.69
C PHE A 46 10.09 -15.71 -0.43
N GLU A 47 10.47 -14.45 -0.15
CA GLU A 47 10.60 -13.42 -1.18
C GLU A 47 11.69 -13.76 -2.19
N ILE A 48 12.84 -14.28 -1.72
CA ILE A 48 13.92 -14.75 -2.59
C ILE A 48 13.44 -15.90 -3.47
N GLN A 49 12.78 -16.91 -2.90
CA GLN A 49 12.21 -18.02 -3.66
C GLN A 49 11.20 -17.55 -4.71
N HIS A 50 10.38 -16.56 -4.37
CA HIS A 50 9.46 -15.94 -5.31
C HIS A 50 10.21 -15.31 -6.49
N PHE A 51 11.21 -14.45 -6.25
CA PHE A 51 11.98 -13.82 -7.32
C PHE A 51 12.80 -14.83 -8.14
N GLN A 52 13.33 -15.88 -7.52
CA GLN A 52 14.00 -16.98 -8.22
C GLN A 52 13.05 -17.74 -9.15
N ALA A 53 11.79 -17.93 -8.75
CA ALA A 53 10.78 -18.59 -9.58
C ALA A 53 10.40 -17.76 -10.82
N ILE A 54 10.45 -16.43 -10.74
CA ILE A 54 10.15 -15.51 -11.85
C ILE A 54 11.40 -14.92 -12.53
N LYS A 55 12.57 -15.55 -12.37
CA LYS A 55 13.86 -15.03 -12.86
C LYS A 55 13.90 -14.65 -14.34
N GLU A 56 13.18 -15.37 -15.20
CA GLU A 56 13.14 -15.09 -16.64
C GLU A 56 12.40 -13.79 -16.93
N GLU A 57 11.31 -13.51 -16.21
CA GLU A 57 10.57 -12.26 -16.31
C GLU A 57 11.39 -11.09 -15.75
N LEU A 58 12.09 -11.29 -14.62
CA LEU A 58 13.00 -10.28 -14.06
C LEU A 58 14.12 -9.94 -15.06
N ASN A 59 14.76 -10.96 -15.64
CA ASN A 59 15.80 -10.76 -16.65
C ASN A 59 15.27 -9.97 -17.86
N ALA A 60 14.06 -10.27 -18.34
CA ALA A 60 13.44 -9.55 -19.45
C ALA A 60 13.13 -8.08 -19.11
N LYS A 61 12.78 -7.77 -17.86
CA LYS A 61 12.43 -6.42 -17.41
C LYS A 61 13.62 -5.55 -17.03
N ILE A 62 14.56 -6.09 -16.25
CA ILE A 62 15.65 -5.33 -15.61
C ILE A 62 17.06 -5.92 -15.84
N GLY A 63 17.17 -7.08 -16.50
CA GLY A 63 18.41 -7.85 -16.54
C GLY A 63 19.61 -7.19 -17.21
N THR A 64 19.41 -6.28 -18.17
CA THR A 64 20.51 -5.56 -18.85
C THR A 64 21.18 -4.52 -17.96
N GLN A 65 20.44 -3.95 -16.99
CA GLN A 65 20.92 -2.88 -16.10
C GLN A 65 21.29 -3.40 -14.71
N TYR A 66 20.77 -4.57 -14.31
CA TYR A 66 20.87 -5.09 -12.94
C TYR A 66 21.38 -6.53 -12.85
N SER A 67 22.25 -6.94 -13.78
CA SER A 67 22.77 -8.31 -13.86
C SER A 67 23.46 -8.79 -12.57
N GLU A 68 24.23 -7.93 -11.90
CA GLU A 68 24.89 -8.28 -10.63
C GLU A 68 23.89 -8.63 -9.51
N LEU A 69 22.75 -7.92 -9.44
CA LEU A 69 21.70 -8.23 -8.47
C LEU A 69 21.09 -9.61 -8.73
N LEU A 70 20.86 -9.93 -10.01
CA LEU A 70 20.25 -11.19 -10.41
C LEU A 70 21.21 -12.39 -10.26
N GLU A 71 22.53 -12.19 -10.34
CA GLU A 71 23.49 -13.23 -9.98
C GLU A 71 23.50 -13.48 -8.46
N LYS A 72 23.57 -12.42 -7.64
CA LYS A 72 23.49 -12.54 -6.17
C LYS A 72 22.22 -13.25 -5.71
N LEU A 73 21.09 -12.98 -6.38
CA LEU A 73 19.82 -13.64 -6.09
C LEU A 73 19.89 -15.16 -6.29
N LYS A 74 20.62 -15.65 -7.30
CA LYS A 74 20.73 -17.10 -7.59
C LYS A 74 21.54 -17.86 -6.55
N GLU A 75 22.49 -17.20 -5.90
CA GLU A 75 23.41 -17.82 -4.94
C GLU A 75 22.75 -18.13 -3.58
N ILE A 76 21.52 -17.64 -3.33
CA ILE A 76 20.87 -17.77 -2.03
C ILE A 76 19.90 -18.96 -2.02
N ASP A 77 20.20 -19.99 -1.25
CA ASP A 77 19.45 -21.26 -1.19
C ASP A 77 18.93 -21.65 0.21
N SER A 78 19.19 -20.81 1.20
CA SER A 78 18.95 -21.11 2.62
C SER A 78 18.52 -19.86 3.37
N ILE A 79 17.95 -19.99 4.58
CA ILE A 79 17.65 -18.85 5.47
C ILE A 79 18.93 -18.17 5.99
N ALA A 80 18.82 -16.92 6.45
CA ALA A 80 19.99 -16.18 6.94
C ALA A 80 20.45 -16.80 8.27
N SER A 81 21.73 -17.14 8.36
CA SER A 81 22.32 -17.75 9.56
C SER A 81 22.86 -16.74 10.56
N ASN A 82 22.99 -15.47 10.14
CA ASN A 82 23.54 -14.38 10.95
C ASN A 82 23.03 -13.02 10.45
N SER A 83 23.22 -11.98 11.25
CA SER A 83 22.74 -10.62 10.97
C SER A 83 23.36 -10.00 9.71
N LYS A 84 24.61 -10.33 9.37
CA LYS A 84 25.24 -9.82 8.15
C LYS A 84 24.52 -10.34 6.91
N GLN A 85 24.28 -11.65 6.83
CA GLN A 85 23.52 -12.26 5.74
C GLN A 85 22.09 -11.72 5.65
N PHE A 86 21.45 -11.49 6.81
CA PHE A 86 20.10 -10.91 6.86
C PHE A 86 20.06 -9.53 6.18
N TRP A 87 20.95 -8.62 6.55
CA TRP A 87 20.97 -7.26 5.99
C TRP A 87 21.42 -7.21 4.53
N GLU A 88 22.35 -8.07 4.11
CA GLU A 88 22.74 -8.20 2.70
C GLU A 88 21.55 -8.65 1.82
N ARG A 89 20.73 -9.56 2.33
CA ARG A 89 19.51 -10.04 1.64
C ARG A 89 18.41 -9.00 1.63
N ASP A 90 18.24 -8.28 2.73
CA ASP A 90 17.28 -7.19 2.84
C ASP A 90 17.56 -6.11 1.79
N ALA A 91 18.82 -5.67 1.71
CA ALA A 91 19.28 -4.71 0.72
C ALA A 91 19.13 -5.23 -0.72
N LEU A 92 19.37 -6.53 -0.95
CA LEU A 92 19.17 -7.14 -2.27
C LEU A 92 17.69 -7.13 -2.68
N LEU A 93 16.79 -7.52 -1.79
CA LEU A 93 15.34 -7.52 -2.04
C LEU A 93 14.83 -6.10 -2.31
N ASP A 94 15.30 -5.12 -1.55
CA ASP A 94 14.98 -3.71 -1.78
C ASP A 94 15.51 -3.25 -3.14
N ALA A 95 16.76 -3.59 -3.48
CA ALA A 95 17.35 -3.21 -4.77
C ALA A 95 16.60 -3.80 -5.96
N ILE A 96 16.13 -5.06 -5.87
CA ILE A 96 15.31 -5.69 -6.92
C ILE A 96 13.96 -4.97 -7.07
N ASN A 97 13.26 -4.70 -5.96
CA ASN A 97 11.98 -3.99 -6.01
C ASN A 97 12.16 -2.55 -6.55
N ILE A 98 13.22 -1.84 -6.14
CA ILE A 98 13.56 -0.51 -6.68
C ILE A 98 13.83 -0.58 -8.17
N ALA A 99 14.60 -1.56 -8.65
CA ALA A 99 14.88 -1.73 -10.08
C ALA A 99 13.57 -1.93 -10.88
N LEU A 100 12.66 -2.77 -10.38
CA LEU A 100 11.35 -2.99 -10.98
C LEU A 100 10.52 -1.71 -11.01
N ILE A 101 10.45 -0.96 -9.91
CA ILE A 101 9.72 0.31 -9.85
C ILE A 101 10.33 1.31 -10.84
N LYS A 102 11.66 1.48 -10.84
CA LYS A 102 12.38 2.39 -11.73
C LYS A 102 12.15 2.08 -13.20
N SER A 103 12.06 0.80 -13.56
CA SER A 103 11.76 0.40 -14.95
C SER A 103 10.39 0.91 -15.44
N CYS A 104 9.50 1.26 -14.52
CA CYS A 104 8.17 1.81 -14.81
C CYS A 104 8.10 3.34 -14.69
N ILE A 105 9.16 4.01 -14.23
CA ILE A 105 9.16 5.46 -14.05
C ILE A 105 9.40 6.16 -15.40
N ASP A 106 8.46 7.01 -15.79
CA ASP A 106 8.68 8.06 -16.78
C ASP A 106 8.74 9.40 -16.04
N ILE A 107 9.94 9.98 -15.97
CA ILE A 107 10.20 11.23 -15.24
C ILE A 107 9.35 12.42 -15.75
N ASN A 108 8.78 12.36 -16.96
CA ASN A 108 7.94 13.41 -17.53
C ASN A 108 6.44 13.22 -17.25
N CYS A 109 6.08 12.06 -16.68
CA CYS A 109 4.74 11.72 -16.26
C CYS A 109 4.50 12.02 -14.77
N SER A 110 3.22 12.16 -14.42
CA SER A 110 2.72 12.29 -13.04
C SER A 110 1.91 11.07 -12.64
N VAL A 111 2.15 9.93 -13.30
CA VAL A 111 1.45 8.67 -13.07
C VAL A 111 2.48 7.56 -13.01
N LEU A 112 2.48 6.79 -11.93
CA LEU A 112 3.28 5.57 -11.78
C LEU A 112 2.35 4.36 -11.86
N ILE A 113 2.61 3.46 -12.80
CA ILE A 113 1.88 2.18 -12.92
C ILE A 113 2.88 1.06 -12.74
N VAL A 114 2.86 0.45 -11.55
CA VAL A 114 3.65 -0.71 -11.16
C VAL A 114 2.73 -1.88 -10.77
N SER A 115 1.52 -1.93 -11.34
CA SER A 115 0.62 -3.06 -11.17
C SER A 115 1.16 -4.31 -11.87
N ARG A 116 0.99 -5.49 -11.26
CA ARG A 116 1.44 -6.78 -11.83
C ARG A 116 2.93 -6.81 -12.14
N GLN A 117 3.73 -6.25 -11.24
CA GLN A 117 5.19 -6.24 -11.37
C GLN A 117 5.87 -7.27 -10.48
N ASN A 118 5.10 -8.12 -9.78
CA ASN A 118 5.60 -9.09 -8.80
C ASN A 118 6.40 -8.42 -7.67
N LEU A 119 6.03 -7.19 -7.31
CA LEU A 119 6.67 -6.49 -6.19
C LEU A 119 6.34 -7.20 -4.88
N THR A 120 7.34 -7.41 -4.05
CA THR A 120 7.19 -7.88 -2.67
C THR A 120 7.28 -6.73 -1.67
N ARG A 121 7.92 -5.63 -2.07
CA ARG A 121 8.19 -4.46 -1.23
C ARG A 121 8.02 -3.16 -2.01
N PHE A 122 7.74 -2.08 -1.29
CA PHE A 122 7.86 -0.71 -1.79
C PHE A 122 8.89 0.03 -0.92
N PRO A 123 10.20 -0.09 -1.22
CA PRO A 123 11.25 0.36 -0.32
C PRO A 123 11.24 1.87 -0.09
N TRP A 124 11.35 2.28 1.17
CA TRP A 124 11.37 3.70 1.56
C TRP A 124 12.52 4.48 0.90
N SER A 125 13.66 3.84 0.72
CA SER A 125 14.88 4.45 0.16
C SER A 125 14.70 5.02 -1.25
N ILE A 126 13.70 4.55 -2.02
CA ILE A 126 13.42 5.11 -3.36
C ILE A 126 12.94 6.58 -3.32
N PHE A 127 12.35 7.00 -2.19
CA PHE A 127 11.91 8.38 -1.98
C PHE A 127 13.06 9.33 -1.64
N GLU A 128 14.20 8.78 -1.21
CA GLU A 128 15.40 9.53 -0.81
C GLU A 128 16.38 9.72 -1.98
N GLU A 129 16.13 9.08 -3.12
CA GLU A 129 16.97 9.24 -4.30
C GLU A 129 16.85 10.65 -4.90
N GLU A 130 17.97 11.37 -4.89
CA GLU A 130 18.04 12.76 -5.35
C GLU A 130 17.51 12.94 -6.79
N THR A 131 17.75 11.97 -7.67
CA THR A 131 17.28 12.00 -9.06
C THR A 131 15.76 11.90 -9.21
N LEU A 132 15.07 11.34 -8.21
CA LEU A 132 13.62 11.12 -8.21
C LEU A 132 12.87 12.03 -7.23
N LYS A 133 13.56 12.85 -6.45
CA LYS A 133 12.94 13.76 -5.46
C LYS A 133 11.83 14.64 -6.05
N ASN A 134 12.07 15.20 -7.24
CA ASN A 134 11.08 16.03 -7.96
C ASN A 134 9.98 15.21 -8.66
N TYR A 135 10.18 13.90 -8.83
CA TYR A 135 9.17 13.01 -9.41
C TYR A 135 8.04 12.73 -8.41
N TRP A 136 8.39 12.38 -7.17
CA TRP A 136 7.43 12.03 -6.13
C TRP A 136 6.50 13.20 -5.76
N THR A 137 7.05 14.41 -5.65
CA THR A 137 6.30 15.63 -5.28
C THR A 137 5.29 16.10 -6.33
N LYS A 138 5.39 15.62 -7.58
CA LYS A 138 4.44 15.94 -8.65
C LYS A 138 3.54 14.75 -9.04
N LEU A 139 3.70 13.62 -8.36
CA LEU A 139 2.99 12.40 -8.70
C LEU A 139 1.53 12.54 -8.29
N ILE A 140 0.62 12.34 -9.25
CA ILE A 140 -0.83 12.50 -9.07
C ILE A 140 -1.50 11.15 -8.87
N MET A 141 -0.94 10.09 -9.44
CA MET A 141 -1.51 8.76 -9.37
C MET A 141 -0.43 7.68 -9.22
N ILE A 142 -0.66 6.74 -8.31
CA ILE A 142 0.09 5.50 -8.18
C ILE A 142 -0.88 4.33 -8.32
N ASN A 143 -0.54 3.39 -9.19
CA ASN A 143 -1.17 2.09 -9.26
C ASN A 143 -0.14 1.00 -9.00
N CYS A 144 -0.21 0.37 -7.83
CA CYS A 144 0.57 -0.79 -7.41
C CYS A 144 -0.29 -2.02 -7.12
N SER A 145 -1.49 -2.09 -7.72
CA SER A 145 -2.41 -3.22 -7.57
C SER A 145 -1.84 -4.53 -8.15
N ASP A 146 -2.37 -5.67 -7.69
CA ASP A 146 -1.99 -7.01 -8.16
C ASP A 146 -0.48 -7.29 -7.96
N ASN A 147 0.03 -7.11 -6.75
CA ASN A 147 1.39 -7.44 -6.34
C ASN A 147 1.37 -8.24 -5.02
N ASN A 148 2.54 -8.44 -4.40
CA ASN A 148 2.71 -9.17 -3.15
C ASN A 148 3.15 -8.24 -2.01
N LEU A 149 2.72 -6.97 -2.02
CA LEU A 149 3.12 -5.98 -1.02
C LEU A 149 2.50 -6.30 0.34
N SER A 150 3.31 -6.36 1.39
CA SER A 150 2.86 -6.55 2.78
C SER A 150 2.68 -5.24 3.54
N ASN A 151 3.45 -4.21 3.18
CA ASN A 151 3.40 -2.85 3.71
C ASN A 151 3.53 -1.85 2.57
N LEU A 152 2.85 -0.71 2.70
CA LEU A 152 2.96 0.39 1.76
C LEU A 152 2.97 1.72 2.52
N THR A 153 4.08 2.43 2.40
CA THR A 153 4.28 3.74 3.00
C THR A 153 4.73 4.72 1.91
N PHE A 154 4.32 5.97 2.04
CA PHE A 154 4.68 7.03 1.10
C PHE A 154 5.43 8.14 1.81
N ARG A 155 6.30 8.82 1.05
CA ARG A 155 6.97 10.03 1.51
C ARG A 155 7.00 11.06 0.40
N ASN A 156 6.78 12.33 0.74
CA ASN A 156 6.84 13.46 -0.20
C ASN A 156 5.88 13.29 -1.40
N CYS A 157 4.70 12.69 -1.15
CA CYS A 157 3.67 12.42 -2.13
C CYS A 157 2.46 13.36 -1.95
N ASP A 158 2.69 14.62 -1.55
CA ASP A 158 1.64 15.58 -1.17
C ASP A 158 0.62 15.84 -2.30
N ALA A 159 1.05 15.71 -3.55
CA ALA A 159 0.22 15.94 -4.73
C ALA A 159 -0.60 14.71 -5.16
N LEU A 160 -0.44 13.57 -4.48
CA LEU A 160 -1.06 12.29 -4.83
C LEU A 160 -2.58 12.37 -4.63
N GLN A 161 -3.34 12.14 -5.70
CA GLN A 161 -4.80 12.20 -5.70
C GLN A 161 -5.45 10.82 -5.85
N ILE A 162 -4.75 9.87 -6.47
CA ILE A 162 -5.28 8.54 -6.76
C ILE A 162 -4.26 7.48 -6.32
N LEU A 163 -4.68 6.62 -5.40
CA LEU A 163 -3.91 5.47 -4.96
C LEU A 163 -4.70 4.19 -5.24
N LEU A 164 -4.12 3.30 -6.05
CA LEU A 164 -4.64 1.96 -6.31
C LEU A 164 -3.63 0.94 -5.82
N CYS A 165 -3.98 0.22 -4.77
CA CYS A 165 -3.16 -0.82 -4.14
C CYS A 165 -3.95 -2.10 -3.85
N SER A 166 -5.05 -2.32 -4.60
CA SER A 166 -5.90 -3.50 -4.50
C SER A 166 -5.16 -4.80 -4.79
N ASN A 167 -5.64 -5.92 -4.22
CA ASN A 167 -5.09 -7.26 -4.45
C ASN A 167 -3.60 -7.32 -4.11
N ASN A 168 -3.30 -7.02 -2.86
CA ASN A 168 -1.98 -7.18 -2.25
C ASN A 168 -2.14 -7.96 -0.94
N GLN A 169 -1.11 -7.95 -0.09
CA GLN A 169 -1.12 -8.59 1.23
C GLN A 169 -0.95 -7.53 2.33
N LEU A 170 -1.40 -6.29 2.08
CA LEU A 170 -1.11 -5.15 2.94
C LEU A 170 -1.71 -5.36 4.32
N SER A 171 -0.86 -5.32 5.33
CA SER A 171 -1.22 -5.24 6.75
C SER A 171 -1.10 -3.81 7.27
N VAL A 172 -0.21 -3.02 6.65
CA VAL A 172 0.00 -1.59 6.94
C VAL A 172 -0.11 -0.79 5.63
N LEU A 173 -0.92 0.26 5.67
CA LEU A 173 -1.02 1.29 4.65
C LEU A 173 -0.87 2.66 5.33
N ASP A 174 0.29 3.30 5.15
CA ASP A 174 0.56 4.64 5.66
C ASP A 174 0.44 5.66 4.52
N ILE A 175 -0.54 6.54 4.66
CA ILE A 175 -0.89 7.59 3.70
C ILE A 175 -0.90 8.98 4.34
N ASN A 176 -0.18 9.14 5.46
CA ASN A 176 -0.13 10.39 6.20
C ASN A 176 0.43 11.55 5.37
N ASP A 177 1.41 11.29 4.48
CA ASP A 177 1.99 12.30 3.58
C ASP A 177 1.17 12.53 2.28
N CYS A 178 -0.06 12.02 2.19
CA CYS A 178 -0.88 12.01 0.97
C CYS A 178 -2.21 12.77 1.15
N HIS A 179 -2.15 14.00 1.68
CA HIS A 179 -3.34 14.76 2.09
C HIS A 179 -4.31 15.13 0.94
N ASP A 180 -3.84 15.19 -0.31
CA ASP A 180 -4.68 15.50 -1.49
C ASP A 180 -5.41 14.28 -2.08
N LEU A 181 -5.35 13.11 -1.43
CA LEU A 181 -6.02 11.91 -1.91
C LEU A 181 -7.53 12.12 -2.09
N ARG A 182 -8.01 11.75 -3.28
CA ARG A 182 -9.42 11.82 -3.70
C ARG A 182 -10.01 10.44 -3.96
N HIS A 183 -9.16 9.48 -4.33
CA HIS A 183 -9.55 8.13 -4.65
C HIS A 183 -8.56 7.14 -4.05
N ILE A 184 -9.07 6.21 -3.25
CA ILE A 184 -8.29 5.10 -2.69
C ILE A 184 -9.01 3.81 -3.03
N ASP A 185 -8.30 2.89 -3.68
CA ASP A 185 -8.70 1.49 -3.80
C ASP A 185 -7.65 0.60 -3.14
N CYS A 186 -7.99 0.07 -1.97
CA CYS A 186 -7.18 -0.85 -1.17
C CYS A 186 -7.90 -2.18 -0.92
N GLN A 187 -8.86 -2.56 -1.77
CA GLN A 187 -9.62 -3.80 -1.60
C GLN A 187 -8.74 -5.07 -1.67
N ASN A 188 -9.22 -6.16 -1.10
CA ASN A 188 -8.54 -7.46 -1.08
C ASN A 188 -7.10 -7.33 -0.53
N ASN A 189 -7.02 -6.93 0.73
CA ASN A 189 -5.80 -6.84 1.51
C ASN A 189 -6.05 -7.42 2.92
N SER A 190 -5.11 -7.25 3.85
CA SER A 190 -5.22 -7.71 5.24
C SER A 190 -5.22 -6.55 6.24
N LEU A 191 -5.72 -5.37 5.83
CA LEU A 191 -5.69 -4.16 6.64
C LEU A 191 -6.64 -4.28 7.82
N ARG A 192 -6.16 -3.99 9.02
CA ARG A 192 -6.97 -3.98 10.25
C ARG A 192 -7.41 -2.58 10.65
N ASN A 193 -6.53 -1.61 10.41
CA ASN A 193 -6.76 -0.20 10.68
C ASN A 193 -6.19 0.61 9.50
N ILE A 194 -6.85 1.71 9.17
CA ILE A 194 -6.34 2.73 8.24
C ILE A 194 -6.77 4.08 8.80
N ASP A 195 -5.84 5.03 8.85
CA ASP A 195 -6.16 6.40 9.28
C ASP A 195 -6.61 7.24 8.08
N PHE A 196 -7.78 7.87 8.21
CA PHE A 196 -8.36 8.78 7.21
C PHE A 196 -8.55 10.20 7.77
N THR A 197 -7.99 10.50 8.95
CA THR A 197 -8.28 11.70 9.75
C THR A 197 -7.97 13.01 9.01
N ASP A 198 -7.03 13.03 8.08
CA ASP A 198 -6.66 14.24 7.33
C ASP A 198 -7.11 14.24 5.86
N LEU A 199 -7.84 13.22 5.42
CA LEU A 199 -8.25 13.09 4.01
C LEU A 199 -9.55 13.83 3.70
N THR A 200 -9.53 15.14 3.88
CA THR A 200 -10.69 16.03 3.70
C THR A 200 -11.24 16.08 2.28
N ARG A 201 -10.39 15.75 1.29
CA ARG A 201 -10.71 15.74 -0.15
C ARG A 201 -11.09 14.36 -0.68
N LEU A 202 -11.16 13.33 0.17
CA LEU A 202 -11.47 11.98 -0.26
C LEU A 202 -12.90 11.90 -0.80
N LYS A 203 -13.06 11.39 -2.02
CA LYS A 203 -14.35 11.25 -2.73
C LYS A 203 -14.77 9.81 -2.91
N ILE A 204 -13.81 8.91 -3.12
CA ILE A 204 -14.07 7.50 -3.37
C ILE A 204 -13.14 6.69 -2.47
N LEU A 205 -13.73 5.81 -1.67
CA LEU A 205 -13.01 4.85 -0.84
C LEU A 205 -13.52 3.44 -1.12
N ILE A 206 -12.65 2.58 -1.63
CA ILE A 206 -12.89 1.16 -1.82
C ILE A 206 -11.92 0.40 -0.91
N CYS A 207 -12.44 -0.15 0.18
CA CYS A 207 -11.67 -0.89 1.19
C CYS A 207 -12.31 -2.25 1.51
N SER A 208 -13.12 -2.78 0.59
CA SER A 208 -13.76 -4.09 0.74
C SER A 208 -12.77 -5.25 0.88
N HIS A 209 -13.20 -6.33 1.53
CA HIS A 209 -12.38 -7.53 1.70
C HIS A 209 -11.04 -7.23 2.39
N ASN A 210 -11.14 -6.66 3.59
CA ASN A 210 -10.05 -6.42 4.53
C ASN A 210 -10.45 -6.97 5.91
N GLN A 211 -9.69 -6.63 6.95
CA GLN A 211 -9.95 -7.04 8.34
C GLN A 211 -10.29 -5.82 9.21
N LEU A 212 -10.92 -4.79 8.64
CA LEU A 212 -11.22 -3.56 9.36
C LEU A 212 -12.30 -3.79 10.41
N ASN A 213 -11.97 -3.51 11.68
CA ASN A 213 -12.94 -3.58 12.79
C ASN A 213 -13.65 -2.24 13.00
N MET A 214 -13.04 -1.14 12.56
CA MET A 214 -13.58 0.20 12.66
C MET A 214 -13.26 0.99 11.39
N LEU A 215 -14.16 1.91 11.02
CA LEU A 215 -13.95 2.84 9.93
C LEU A 215 -14.35 4.25 10.39
N VAL A 216 -13.35 5.12 10.59
CA VAL A 216 -13.53 6.51 11.03
C VAL A 216 -13.45 7.42 9.81
N LEU A 217 -14.54 8.13 9.51
CA LEU A 217 -14.68 8.93 8.28
C LEU A 217 -15.13 10.37 8.54
N GLU A 218 -14.96 10.87 9.76
CA GLU A 218 -15.50 12.17 10.18
C GLU A 218 -14.95 13.35 9.37
N SER A 219 -13.69 13.25 8.96
CA SER A 219 -13.00 14.26 8.16
C SER A 219 -13.31 14.18 6.67
N CYS A 220 -13.76 13.03 6.16
CA CYS A 220 -14.01 12.76 4.74
C CYS A 220 -15.35 13.36 4.27
N LYS A 221 -15.53 14.68 4.40
CA LYS A 221 -16.81 15.38 4.13
C LYS A 221 -17.20 15.37 2.65
N GLU A 222 -16.21 15.26 1.75
CA GLU A 222 -16.42 15.16 0.30
C GLU A 222 -16.70 13.73 -0.20
N LEU A 223 -16.77 12.73 0.69
CA LEU A 223 -16.95 11.33 0.31
C LEU A 223 -18.28 11.12 -0.42
N VAL A 224 -18.20 10.58 -1.64
CA VAL A 224 -19.34 10.32 -2.54
C VAL A 224 -19.63 8.83 -2.67
N GLU A 225 -18.59 8.00 -2.72
CA GLU A 225 -18.71 6.54 -2.83
C GLU A 225 -17.89 5.85 -1.75
N LEU A 226 -18.51 4.91 -1.04
CA LEU A 226 -17.88 4.05 -0.05
C LEU A 226 -18.21 2.57 -0.32
N VAL A 227 -17.20 1.74 -0.45
CA VAL A 227 -17.33 0.28 -0.57
C VAL A 227 -16.48 -0.37 0.52
N CYS A 228 -17.13 -0.91 1.54
CA CYS A 228 -16.47 -1.46 2.74
C CYS A 228 -17.01 -2.84 3.17
N ASN A 229 -17.75 -3.54 2.32
CA ASN A 229 -18.21 -4.91 2.56
C ASN A 229 -17.04 -5.92 2.68
N GLY A 230 -17.27 -7.06 3.31
CA GLY A 230 -16.22 -8.05 3.57
C GLY A 230 -15.18 -7.56 4.57
N ASN A 231 -15.60 -6.77 5.56
CA ASN A 231 -14.78 -6.36 6.70
C ASN A 231 -15.36 -6.95 8.00
N LEU A 232 -14.81 -6.54 9.14
CA LEU A 232 -15.22 -6.97 10.48
C LEU A 232 -15.91 -5.82 11.24
N LEU A 233 -16.61 -4.94 10.52
CA LEU A 233 -17.25 -3.76 11.08
C LEU A 233 -18.52 -4.13 11.85
N ASP A 234 -18.53 -3.92 13.16
CA ASP A 234 -19.74 -4.05 14.00
C ASP A 234 -20.72 -2.89 13.76
N SER A 235 -20.20 -1.69 13.51
CA SER A 235 -21.00 -0.52 13.20
C SER A 235 -20.31 0.43 12.23
N LEU A 236 -21.11 1.17 11.48
CA LEU A 236 -20.65 2.18 10.54
C LEU A 236 -21.45 3.47 10.77
N ASN A 237 -20.72 4.58 10.92
CA ASN A 237 -21.31 5.90 11.09
C ASN A 237 -20.96 6.81 9.91
N VAL A 238 -21.96 7.12 9.07
CA VAL A 238 -21.79 8.00 7.90
C VAL A 238 -22.49 9.35 8.07
N THR A 239 -22.89 9.71 9.30
CA THR A 239 -23.60 10.98 9.54
C THR A 239 -22.75 12.21 9.21
N PHE A 240 -21.42 12.08 9.22
CA PHE A 240 -20.46 13.14 8.90
C PHE A 240 -20.15 13.27 7.40
N ASN A 241 -20.71 12.41 6.56
CA ASN A 241 -20.45 12.36 5.11
C ASN A 241 -21.68 12.79 4.31
N PRO A 242 -22.03 14.09 4.27
CA PRO A 242 -23.29 14.57 3.67
C PRO A 242 -23.34 14.43 2.14
N MET A 243 -22.18 14.21 1.49
CA MET A 243 -22.07 14.03 0.04
C MET A 243 -22.19 12.57 -0.40
N LEU A 244 -22.34 11.62 0.52
CA LEU A 244 -22.35 10.19 0.23
C LEU A 244 -23.58 9.81 -0.61
N LYS A 245 -23.34 9.25 -1.80
CA LYS A 245 -24.37 8.87 -2.78
C LYS A 245 -24.41 7.39 -3.08
N ASP A 246 -23.31 6.68 -2.83
CA ASP A 246 -23.16 5.24 -3.04
C ASP A 246 -22.46 4.61 -1.83
N LEU A 247 -23.07 3.59 -1.22
CA LEU A 247 -22.55 2.82 -0.09
C LEU A 247 -22.77 1.34 -0.33
N THR A 248 -21.70 0.56 -0.23
CA THR A 248 -21.74 -0.90 -0.20
C THR A 248 -21.11 -1.38 1.10
N TYR A 249 -21.86 -2.13 1.91
CA TYR A 249 -21.44 -2.61 3.22
C TYR A 249 -22.18 -3.92 3.58
N ASP A 250 -21.73 -4.64 4.62
CA ASP A 250 -22.34 -5.90 5.03
C ASP A 250 -23.62 -5.68 5.87
N TYR A 251 -24.77 -5.48 5.20
CA TYR A 251 -26.06 -5.17 5.84
C TYR A 251 -26.45 -6.11 6.99
N ALA A 252 -26.14 -7.41 6.86
CA ALA A 252 -26.50 -8.43 7.85
C ALA A 252 -25.62 -8.41 9.12
N LYS A 253 -24.44 -7.79 9.06
CA LYS A 253 -23.42 -7.84 10.13
C LYS A 253 -23.12 -6.49 10.76
N THR A 254 -23.32 -5.40 10.00
CA THR A 254 -22.90 -4.06 10.42
C THR A 254 -24.10 -3.18 10.74
N SER A 255 -24.13 -2.63 11.96
CA SER A 255 -25.14 -1.66 12.37
C SER A 255 -24.86 -0.29 11.74
N LEU A 256 -25.80 0.23 10.94
CA LEU A 256 -25.63 1.48 10.21
C LEU A 256 -26.30 2.67 10.92
N LYS A 257 -25.52 3.70 11.24
CA LYS A 257 -26.02 5.00 11.70
C LYS A 257 -26.06 5.99 10.54
N GLY A 258 -27.13 6.80 10.49
CA GLY A 258 -27.31 7.84 9.47
C GLY A 258 -28.14 7.45 8.26
N MET A 259 -28.90 6.35 8.31
CA MET A 259 -29.75 5.85 7.20
C MET A 259 -30.67 6.92 6.57
N ALA A 260 -31.18 7.86 7.37
CA ALA A 260 -32.07 8.92 6.88
C ALA A 260 -31.42 9.91 5.89
N ARG A 261 -30.08 9.94 5.82
CA ARG A 261 -29.33 10.80 4.88
C ARG A 261 -28.94 10.08 3.59
N ILE A 262 -29.17 8.77 3.52
CA ILE A 262 -28.86 7.95 2.36
C ILE A 262 -30.03 8.04 1.38
N PRO A 263 -29.81 8.39 0.09
CA PRO A 263 -30.88 8.48 -0.89
C PRO A 263 -31.72 7.18 -0.96
N PRO A 264 -33.06 7.25 -0.96
CA PRO A 264 -33.94 6.06 -0.99
C PRO A 264 -33.69 5.10 -2.16
N ALA A 265 -33.23 5.62 -3.31
CA ALA A 265 -32.84 4.82 -4.48
C ALA A 265 -31.68 3.85 -4.19
N MET A 266 -30.84 4.21 -3.21
CA MET A 266 -29.71 3.42 -2.77
C MET A 266 -30.14 2.29 -1.81
N ILE A 267 -31.10 2.58 -0.93
CA ILE A 267 -31.74 1.58 -0.06
C ILE A 267 -32.41 0.46 -0.90
N LEU A 268 -32.90 0.80 -2.10
CA LEU A 268 -33.50 -0.17 -3.02
C LEU A 268 -32.46 -1.09 -3.67
N LYS A 269 -31.35 -0.54 -4.19
CA LYS A 269 -30.21 -1.35 -4.69
C LYS A 269 -29.58 -2.23 -3.61
N MET A 270 -29.52 -1.74 -2.37
CA MET A 270 -29.07 -2.52 -1.20
C MET A 270 -29.94 -3.75 -0.93
N LYS A 271 -31.25 -3.65 -1.17
CA LYS A 271 -32.20 -4.76 -1.00
C LYS A 271 -32.15 -5.77 -2.15
N GLU A 272 -31.80 -5.34 -3.36
CA GLU A 272 -31.67 -6.24 -4.52
C GLU A 272 -30.43 -7.14 -4.41
N HIS A 273 -29.30 -6.64 -3.90
CA HIS A 273 -28.10 -7.45 -3.68
C HIS A 273 -28.28 -8.58 -2.64
N LEU A 274 -29.25 -8.48 -1.72
CA LEU A 274 -29.64 -9.56 -0.79
C LEU A 274 -30.27 -10.78 -1.51
N SER A 275 -30.77 -10.61 -2.74
CA SER A 275 -31.36 -11.71 -3.52
C SER A 275 -30.35 -12.48 -4.39
N VAL A 276 -29.12 -11.99 -4.51
CA VAL A 276 -28.08 -12.54 -5.41
C VAL A 276 -26.97 -13.28 -4.64
N THR A 277 -26.95 -13.21 -3.30
CA THR A 277 -25.86 -13.77 -2.46
C THR A 277 -25.73 -15.29 -2.40
N GLU A 278 -26.48 -16.07 -3.18
CA GLU A 278 -26.24 -17.53 -3.28
C GLU A 278 -25.57 -18.00 -4.57
N LYS A 279 -25.47 -17.16 -5.61
CA LYS A 279 -24.87 -17.59 -6.89
C LYS A 279 -24.24 -16.41 -7.61
N GLU A 280 -23.00 -16.08 -7.25
CA GLU A 280 -21.94 -15.65 -8.17
C GLU A 280 -20.76 -15.11 -7.36
N THR A 281 -19.63 -15.81 -7.43
CA THR A 281 -18.32 -15.24 -7.16
C THR A 281 -18.18 -14.01 -8.05
N VAL A 282 -18.09 -12.84 -7.44
CA VAL A 282 -18.07 -11.55 -8.13
C VAL A 282 -16.81 -11.47 -9.01
N LYS A 283 -16.96 -11.87 -10.28
CA LYS A 283 -16.19 -11.31 -11.40
C LYS A 283 -16.71 -9.90 -11.68
N SER A 284 -16.64 -8.96 -10.72
CA SER A 284 -16.85 -7.54 -11.05
C SER A 284 -15.53 -6.96 -11.55
N SER A 285 -15.28 -7.19 -12.83
CA SER A 285 -14.56 -6.21 -13.62
C SER A 285 -15.46 -4.98 -13.75
N ARG A 286 -15.55 -4.14 -12.70
CA ARG A 286 -15.97 -2.76 -12.90
C ARG A 286 -14.90 -2.16 -13.81
N LYS A 287 -15.23 -2.00 -15.10
CA LYS A 287 -14.36 -1.32 -16.06
C LYS A 287 -14.03 0.04 -15.48
N TRP A 288 -12.77 0.18 -15.10
CA TRP A 288 -12.16 1.43 -14.69
C TRP A 288 -12.45 2.51 -15.76
N PRO A 289 -13.03 3.67 -15.41
CA PRO A 289 -13.45 4.65 -16.41
C PRO A 289 -12.29 5.34 -17.14
N PHE A 290 -11.04 5.11 -16.71
CA PHE A 290 -9.85 5.72 -17.31
C PHE A 290 -8.82 4.69 -17.77
N SER A 291 -8.91 4.20 -19.02
CA SER A 291 -7.79 3.43 -19.62
C SER A 291 -6.45 4.16 -19.44
N ILE A 292 -5.32 3.47 -19.61
CA ILE A 292 -3.96 4.08 -19.56
C ILE A 292 -3.92 5.37 -20.41
N ASP A 293 -4.59 5.37 -21.56
CA ASP A 293 -4.74 6.55 -22.43
C ASP A 293 -5.58 7.67 -21.80
N SER A 294 -6.65 7.33 -21.08
CA SER A 294 -7.46 8.31 -20.35
C SER A 294 -6.72 8.90 -19.14
N CYS A 295 -5.81 8.16 -18.50
CA CYS A 295 -4.93 8.68 -17.45
C CYS A 295 -3.84 9.62 -18.02
N ARG A 296 -3.25 9.29 -19.17
CA ARG A 296 -2.34 10.21 -19.89
C ARG A 296 -3.06 11.51 -20.29
N ARG A 297 -4.30 11.42 -20.78
CA ARG A 297 -5.15 12.59 -21.09
C ARG A 297 -5.58 13.39 -19.86
N PHE A 298 -5.75 12.74 -18.70
CA PHE A 298 -6.03 13.44 -17.44
C PHE A 298 -4.83 14.29 -17.00
N SER A 299 -3.62 13.73 -17.06
CA SER A 299 -2.36 14.47 -16.84
C SER A 299 -2.21 15.66 -17.79
N GLU A 300 -2.53 15.51 -19.08
CA GLU A 300 -2.51 16.60 -20.06
C GLU A 300 -3.55 17.70 -19.77
N LYS A 301 -4.76 17.34 -19.32
CA LYS A 301 -5.80 18.30 -18.93
C LYS A 301 -5.46 19.07 -17.65
N GLU A 302 -4.85 18.42 -16.66
CA GLU A 302 -4.35 19.11 -15.46
C GLU A 302 -3.14 20.01 -15.77
N LYS A 303 -2.26 19.62 -16.71
CA LYS A 303 -1.20 20.51 -17.24
C LYS A 303 -1.78 21.77 -17.92
N GLN A 304 -2.94 21.67 -18.57
CA GLN A 304 -3.62 22.82 -19.19
C GLN A 304 -4.34 23.72 -18.17
N ARG A 305 -4.80 23.18 -17.04
CA ARG A 305 -5.42 23.94 -15.95
C ARG A 305 -4.43 24.70 -15.06
N ARG A 306 -3.14 24.33 -15.11
CA ARG A 306 -2.05 24.99 -14.37
C ARG A 306 -1.25 26.00 -15.19
N LYS A 307 -1.68 26.37 -16.40
CA LYS A 307 -1.10 27.53 -17.10
C LYS A 307 -1.78 28.81 -16.59
N PRO A 308 -1.01 29.86 -16.26
CA PRO A 308 -1.53 31.09 -15.64
C PRO A 308 -2.55 31.82 -16.52
#